data_AF-A0A699UU92-F1
#
_entry.id   AF-A0A699UU92-F1
#
_cell.length_a   1.000
_cell.length_b   1.000
_cell.length_c   1.000
_cell.angle_alpha   90.00
_cell.angle_beta   90.00
_cell.angle_gamma   90.00
#
_symmetry.space_group_name_H-M   'P 1'
#
loop_
_entity.id
_entity.type
_entity.pdbx_description
1 polymer ?
#
loop_
_entity_poly.entity_id
_entity_poly.type
_entity_poly.pdbx_seq_one_letter_code
_entity_poly.pdbx_strand_id
1 'polypeptide(L)' 'GRSTYARALIKVAADTELKESMIFAIPLSNREGHKFATVDIEYEWTTPRCETCMIFDYVSDKYPKFPKVVAPAQVTED' A
#
# COMPACT_ATOMS: atom_id res chain seq x y z
N GLY A 1 -34.99 -10.23 -13.90
CA GLY A 1 -34.70 -9.54 -12.64
C GLY A 1 -33.69 -8.44 -12.89
N ARG A 2 -33.98 -7.20 -12.48
CA ARG A 2 -32.98 -6.11 -12.50
C ARG A 2 -32.14 -6.24 -11.23
N SER A 3 -30.87 -6.57 -11.36
CA SER A 3 -29.92 -6.45 -10.24
C SER A 3 -29.85 -4.98 -9.85
N THR A 4 -30.20 -4.66 -8.60
CA THR A 4 -30.30 -3.28 -8.07
C THR A 4 -28.96 -2.70 -7.61
N TYR A 5 -27.86 -3.44 -7.77
CA TYR A 5 -26.53 -3.02 -7.34
C TYR A 5 -25.45 -3.45 -8.34
N ALA A 6 -24.36 -2.68 -8.37
CA ALA A 6 -23.12 -3.03 -9.05
C ALA A 6 -22.11 -3.56 -8.02
N ARG A 7 -21.21 -4.44 -8.45
CA ARG A 7 -20.08 -4.93 -7.64
C ARG A 7 -18.78 -4.59 -8.34
N ALA A 8 -17.78 -4.20 -7.57
CA ALA A 8 -16.41 -4.03 -8.03
C ALA A 8 -15.49 -4.88 -7.15
N LEU A 9 -14.44 -5.43 -7.77
CA LEU A 9 -13.35 -6.09 -7.04
C LEU A 9 -12.18 -5.12 -6.97
N ILE A 10 -11.55 -5.04 -5.80
CA ILE A 10 -10.39 -4.20 -5.56
C ILE A 10 -9.23 -5.13 -5.24
N LYS A 11 -8.11 -4.93 -5.93
CA LYS A 11 -6.86 -5.61 -5.61
C LYS A 11 -6.08 -4.75 -4.62
N VAL A 12 -5.68 -5.35 -3.52
CA VAL A 12 -4.79 -4.71 -2.52
C VAL A 12 -3.43 -5.37 -2.62
N ALA A 13 -2.37 -4.56 -2.61
CA ALA A 13 -0.99 -5.02 -2.66
C ALA A 13 -0.33 -4.77 -1.29
N ALA A 14 0.15 -5.83 -0.64
CA ALA A 14 0.68 -5.77 0.72
C ALA A 14 2.07 -5.12 0.80
N ASP A 15 2.81 -5.15 -0.31
CA ASP A 15 4.12 -4.52 -0.53
C ASP A 15 4.02 -3.03 -0.85
N THR A 16 2.84 -2.43 -0.67
CA THR A 16 2.60 -1.00 -0.82
C THR A 16 1.87 -0.46 0.39
N GLU A 17 1.88 0.86 0.53
CA GLU A 17 1.09 1.56 1.54
C GLU A 17 -0.40 1.24 1.39
N LEU A 18 -1.04 0.85 2.50
CA LEU A 18 -2.49 0.62 2.51
C LEU A 18 -3.24 1.94 2.36
N LYS A 19 -4.27 1.92 1.53
CA LYS A 19 -5.19 3.06 1.42
C LYS A 19 -6.27 2.94 2.49
N GLU A 20 -6.53 4.07 3.14
CA GLU A 20 -7.58 4.22 4.16
C GLU A 20 -8.92 4.62 3.54
N SER A 21 -8.93 5.19 2.33
CA SER A 21 -10.15 5.52 1.61
C SER A 21 -9.95 5.55 0.09
N MET A 22 -11.06 5.42 -0.65
CA MET A 22 -11.09 5.50 -2.10
C MET A 22 -12.35 6.21 -2.59
N ILE A 23 -12.23 6.97 -3.69
CA ILE A 23 -13.35 7.67 -4.33
C ILE A 23 -13.77 6.89 -5.58
N PHE A 24 -15.05 6.54 -5.66
CA PHE A 24 -15.66 5.85 -6.80
C PHE A 24 -16.54 6.78 -7.61
N ALA A 25 -16.35 6.79 -8.93
CA ALA A 25 -17.25 7.43 -9.87
C ALA A 25 -18.37 6.45 -10.28
N ILE A 26 -19.59 6.69 -9.79
CA ILE A 26 -20.77 5.87 -10.06
C ILE A 26 -21.56 6.52 -11.20
N PRO A 27 -21.68 5.89 -12.38
CA PRO A 27 -22.46 6.43 -13.49
C PRO A 27 -23.93 6.64 -13.12
N LEU A 28 -24.49 7.75 -13.57
CA LEU A 28 -25.92 8.02 -13.43
C LEU A 28 -26.73 7.23 -14.46
N SER A 29 -27.96 6.87 -14.08
CA SER A 29 -28.87 6.09 -14.93
C SER A 29 -29.27 6.81 -16.22
N ASN A 30 -29.28 8.15 -16.20
CA ASN A 30 -29.53 9.00 -17.38
C ASN A 30 -28.30 9.11 -18.31
N ARG A 31 -27.19 8.43 -18.01
CA ARG A 31 -25.91 8.46 -18.75
C ARG A 31 -25.24 9.83 -18.83
N GLU A 32 -25.75 10.81 -18.09
CA GLU A 32 -25.18 12.16 -18.02
C GLU A 32 -24.43 12.32 -16.70
N GLY A 33 -23.15 11.96 -16.73
CA GLY A 33 -22.21 12.18 -15.63
C GLY A 33 -22.19 11.07 -14.57
N HIS A 34 -21.57 11.41 -13.43
CA HIS A 34 -21.26 10.49 -12.35
C HIS A 34 -21.51 11.13 -11.00
N LYS A 35 -21.89 10.31 -10.01
CA LYS A 35 -21.80 10.67 -8.60
C LYS A 35 -20.50 10.12 -8.02
N PHE A 36 -19.84 10.90 -7.17
CA PHE A 36 -18.70 10.42 -6.42
C PHE A 36 -19.16 9.86 -5.08
N ALA A 37 -18.61 8.71 -4.70
CA ALA A 37 -18.79 8.12 -3.39
C ALA A 37 -17.42 7.86 -2.78
N THR A 38 -17.18 8.40 -1.60
CA THR A 38 -16.02 8.05 -0.78
C THR A 38 -16.34 6.79 0.01
N VAL A 39 -15.44 5.83 -0.01
CA VAL A 39 -15.53 4.58 0.76
C VAL A 39 -14.29 4.49 1.61
N ASP A 40 -14.49 4.41 2.92
CA ASP A 40 -13.42 4.18 3.89
C ASP A 40 -13.11 2.67 3.96
N ILE A 41 -11.83 2.35 4.09
CA ILE A 41 -11.31 0.99 4.09
C ILE A 41 -10.74 0.71 5.49
N GLU A 42 -11.41 -0.19 6.20
CA GLU A 42 -10.97 -0.68 7.50
C GLU A 42 -10.29 -2.05 7.33
N TYR A 43 -9.13 -2.22 7.95
CA TYR A 43 -8.40 -3.48 7.96
C TYR A 43 -8.48 -4.09 9.37
N GLU A 44 -8.87 -5.35 9.46
CA GLU A 44 -8.94 -6.06 10.76
C GLU A 44 -7.57 -6.20 11.43
N TRP A 45 -6.49 -6.17 10.65
CA TRP A 45 -5.10 -6.28 11.13
C TRP A 45 -4.29 -5.05 10.72
N THR A 46 -4.14 -4.11 11.66
CA THR A 46 -3.25 -2.94 11.55
C THR A 46 -1.97 -3.13 12.36
N THR A 47 -1.25 -4.25 12.15
CA THR A 47 0.04 -4.43 12.82
C THR A 47 1.05 -3.41 12.30
N PRO A 48 1.97 -2.91 13.16
CA PRO A 48 3.01 -1.97 12.74
C PRO A 48 3.77 -2.52 11.53
N ARG A 49 3.85 -1.72 10.46
CA ARG A 49 4.70 -2.02 9.31
C ARG A 49 5.97 -1.19 9.42
N CYS A 50 7.09 -1.81 9.08
CA CYS A 50 8.28 -1.02 8.82
C CYS A 50 8.07 -0.20 7.55
N GLU A 51 8.21 1.12 7.65
CA GLU A 51 8.09 2.05 6.52
C GLU A 51 9.08 1.75 5.40
N THR A 52 10.23 1.13 5.72
CA THR A 52 11.28 0.81 4.75
C THR A 52 11.02 -0.49 3.98
N CYS A 53 10.51 -1.53 4.65
CA CYS A 53 10.36 -2.85 4.02
C CYS A 53 8.92 -3.27 3.75
N MET A 54 7.93 -2.55 4.30
CA MET A 54 6.48 -2.82 4.14
C MET A 54 6.05 -4.25 4.54
N ILE A 55 6.84 -4.91 5.40
CA ILE A 55 6.57 -6.25 5.94
C ILE A 55 5.86 -6.10 7.29
N PHE A 56 4.82 -6.92 7.50
CA PHE A 56 4.12 -7.04 8.77
C PHE A 56 4.99 -7.72 9.84
N ASP A 57 4.82 -7.34 11.11
CA ASP A 57 5.59 -7.86 12.26
C ASP A 57 7.10 -7.61 12.22
N TYR A 58 7.55 -6.66 11.40
CA TYR A 58 8.92 -6.20 11.35
C TYR A 58 9.04 -4.79 11.94
N VAL A 59 9.57 -4.68 13.16
CA VAL A 59 9.89 -3.40 13.80
C VAL A 59 11.31 -3.00 13.41
N SER A 60 11.52 -1.76 12.98
CA SER A 60 12.78 -1.29 12.37
C SER A 60 14.02 -1.51 13.24
N ASP A 61 13.84 -1.65 14.56
CA ASP A 61 14.92 -1.97 15.51
C ASP A 61 15.64 -3.31 15.21
N LYS A 62 15.02 -4.20 14.42
CA LYS A 62 15.61 -5.46 13.97
C LYS A 62 16.23 -5.41 12.58
N TYR A 63 16.33 -4.23 11.94
CA TYR A 63 17.03 -4.07 10.67
C TYR A 63 18.50 -4.46 10.83
N PRO A 64 19.02 -5.51 10.16
CA PRO A 64 20.45 -5.68 10.04
C PRO A 64 20.91 -4.47 9.25
N LYS A 65 21.49 -3.48 9.95
CA LYS A 65 22.12 -2.30 9.35
C LYS A 65 22.87 -2.82 8.13
N PHE A 66 22.44 -2.44 6.93
CA PHE A 66 23.09 -2.86 5.70
C PHE A 66 24.60 -2.77 5.92
N PRO A 67 25.39 -3.81 5.59
CA PRO A 67 26.82 -3.75 5.78
C PRO A 67 27.28 -2.48 5.07
N LYS A 68 27.81 -1.52 5.85
CA LYS A 68 28.45 -0.33 5.29
C LYS A 68 29.43 -0.89 4.28
N VAL A 69 29.25 -0.57 3.00
CA VAL A 69 30.24 -0.89 1.97
C VAL A 69 31.52 -0.23 2.45
N VAL A 70 32.41 -1.02 3.03
CA VAL A 70 33.71 -0.55 3.46
C VAL A 70 34.43 -0.23 2.17
N ALA A 71 34.68 1.05 1.92
CA ALA A 71 35.46 1.48 0.76
C ALA A 71 36.77 0.67 0.73
N PRO A 72 37.18 0.14 -0.42
CA PRO A 72 38.35 -0.73 -0.50
C PRO A 72 39.58 0.04 -0.02
N ALA A 73 40.24 -0.50 1.00
CA ALA A 73 41.47 0.04 1.54
C ALA A 73 42.50 0.15 0.40
N GLN A 74 43.02 1.36 0.18
CA GLN A 74 44.13 1.60 -0.72
C GLN A 74 45.35 0.88 -0.16
N VAL A 75 45.82 -0.15 -0.85
CA VAL A 75 47.10 -0.81 -0.57
C VAL A 75 48.19 0.11 -1.13
N THR A 76 48.98 0.72 -0.26
CA THR A 76 50.26 1.33 -0.64
C THR A 76 51.36 0.26 -0.52
N GLU A 77 51.93 -0.10 -1.66
CA GLU A 77 53.10 -0.97 -1.81
C GLU A 77 54.38 -0.14 -1.55
N ASP A 78 55.33 -0.71 -0.79
CA ASP A 78 56.64 -0.14 -0.42
C ASP A 78 57.71 -0.51 -1.46
#